data_AF-A0A920JMI8-F1
#
_entry.id   AF-A0A920JMI8-F1
#
_cell.length_a   1.000
_cell.length_b   1.000
_cell.length_c   1.000
_cell.angle_alpha   90.00
_cell.angle_beta   90.00
_cell.angle_gamma   90.00
#
_symmetry.space_group_name_H-M   'P 1'
#
loop_
_entity.id
_entity.type
_entity.pdbx_description
1 polymer ?
#
loop_
_entity_poly.entity_id
_entity_poly.type
_entity_poly.pdbx_seq_one_letter_code
_entity_poly.pdbx_strand_id
1 'polypeptide(L)'
;MGMRHDTKDVLKVANLCLEAKNKIIGFDIAGPELNFPPSLFRESFKKVKELGVNITIHAGEGDGVNSIIDALDNGAMRIGHGVRIIEDINNNKPGETAKKIIEQQIPLEICITSNIHTNMYENFDSHPIVDLIALGFNVYLNTDNRLMSNTSISKELEIAKSLGIENVENLLKYSASDSFFD
;
A
#
# COMPACT_ATOMS: atom_id res chain seq x y z
N MET A 1 -7.90 4.93 -10.39
CA MET A 1 -6.44 4.79 -10.24
C MET A 1 -5.77 5.22 -11.53
N GLY A 2 -4.71 6.03 -11.45
CA GLY A 2 -3.86 6.37 -12.60
C GLY A 2 -2.75 5.34 -12.81
N MET A 3 -2.34 5.12 -14.07
CA MET A 3 -1.23 4.19 -14.37
C MET A 3 0.08 4.95 -14.54
N ARG A 4 1.12 4.58 -13.79
CA ARG A 4 2.42 5.27 -13.73
C ARG A 4 3.09 5.40 -15.10
N HIS A 5 2.98 4.38 -15.95
CA HIS A 5 3.57 4.39 -17.29
C HIS A 5 2.84 5.31 -18.29
N ASP A 6 1.61 5.73 -17.97
CA ASP A 6 0.85 6.69 -18.77
C ASP A 6 0.74 8.04 -18.05
N THR A 7 1.86 8.75 -18.04
CA THR A 7 2.01 9.96 -17.23
C THR A 7 1.03 11.08 -17.59
N LYS A 8 0.56 11.13 -18.84
CA LYS A 8 -0.42 12.13 -19.30
C LYS A 8 -1.83 11.80 -18.83
N ASP A 9 -2.16 10.53 -18.69
CA ASP A 9 -3.51 10.11 -18.35
C ASP A 9 -3.77 10.08 -16.84
N VAL A 10 -2.73 10.02 -15.99
CA VAL A 10 -2.92 10.13 -14.52
C VAL A 10 -3.68 11.42 -14.14
N LEU A 11 -3.33 12.55 -14.75
CA LEU A 11 -4.03 13.82 -14.50
C LEU A 11 -5.47 13.79 -15.02
N LYS A 12 -5.73 13.12 -16.15
CA LYS A 12 -7.10 12.95 -16.67
C LYS A 12 -7.92 12.09 -15.72
N VAL A 13 -7.36 11.00 -15.18
CA VAL A 13 -8.05 10.15 -14.20
C VAL A 13 -8.35 10.93 -12.92
N ALA A 14 -7.40 11.75 -12.45
CA ALA A 14 -7.65 12.65 -11.31
C ALA A 14 -8.79 13.63 -11.60
N ASN A 15 -8.89 14.14 -12.83
CA ASN A 15 -10.02 14.98 -13.22
C ASN A 15 -11.34 14.20 -13.29
N LEU A 16 -11.35 12.94 -13.71
CA LEU A 16 -12.56 12.11 -13.68
C LEU A 16 -13.04 11.84 -12.24
N CYS A 17 -12.12 11.82 -11.26
CA CYS A 17 -12.51 11.76 -9.85
C CYS A 17 -13.32 12.99 -9.41
N LEU A 18 -13.12 14.16 -10.02
CA LEU A 18 -13.95 15.36 -9.78
C LEU A 18 -15.42 15.11 -10.17
N GLU A 19 -15.62 14.61 -11.39
CA GLU A 19 -16.94 14.47 -12.00
C GLU A 19 -17.80 13.43 -11.26
N ALA A 20 -17.14 12.44 -10.65
CA ALA A 20 -17.77 11.35 -9.93
C ALA A 20 -17.47 11.35 -8.42
N LYS A 21 -17.19 12.51 -7.81
CA LYS A 21 -16.77 12.60 -6.40
C LYS A 21 -17.71 11.92 -5.38
N ASN A 22 -19.01 11.87 -5.67
CA ASN A 22 -19.99 11.21 -4.80
C ASN A 22 -20.01 9.67 -4.94
N LYS A 23 -19.19 9.12 -5.83
CA LYS A 23 -19.06 7.67 -6.10
C LYS A 23 -17.64 7.15 -5.85
N ILE A 24 -16.69 8.05 -5.61
CA ILE A 24 -15.27 7.74 -5.47
C ILE A 24 -14.83 8.18 -4.09
N ILE A 25 -14.36 7.21 -3.30
CA ILE A 25 -13.90 7.45 -1.92
C ILE A 25 -12.38 7.59 -1.81
N GLY A 26 -11.64 7.30 -2.89
CA GLY A 26 -10.20 7.40 -2.90
C GLY A 26 -9.58 7.42 -4.29
N PHE A 27 -8.37 7.97 -4.37
CA PHE A 27 -7.52 7.97 -5.54
C PHE A 27 -6.24 7.18 -5.28
N ASP A 28 -5.67 6.61 -6.34
CA ASP A 28 -4.46 5.81 -6.29
C ASP A 28 -3.68 5.89 -7.61
N ILE A 29 -2.40 5.53 -7.57
CA ILE A 29 -1.59 5.22 -8.74
C ILE A 29 -0.97 3.82 -8.62
N ALA A 30 -0.92 3.08 -9.73
CA ALA A 30 -0.23 1.78 -9.81
C ALA A 30 0.51 1.62 -11.15
N GLY A 31 1.01 0.41 -11.43
CA GLY A 31 1.91 0.14 -12.55
C GLY A 31 3.38 0.19 -12.11
N PRO A 32 4.34 0.32 -13.06
CA PRO A 32 5.75 0.22 -12.73
C PRO A 32 6.16 1.31 -11.75
N GLU A 33 6.65 0.91 -10.58
CA GLU A 33 7.04 1.84 -9.52
C GLU A 33 8.43 2.45 -9.79
N LEU A 34 9.42 1.59 -10.06
CA LEU A 34 10.79 2.00 -10.35
C LEU A 34 10.83 2.95 -11.56
N ASN A 35 11.54 4.06 -11.41
CA ASN A 35 11.65 5.17 -12.38
C ASN A 35 10.37 5.99 -12.61
N PHE A 36 9.27 5.69 -11.92
CA PHE A 36 8.05 6.49 -11.98
C PHE A 36 7.61 6.92 -10.58
N PRO A 37 8.42 7.68 -9.82
CA PRO A 37 8.12 7.99 -8.42
C PRO A 37 6.82 8.80 -8.27
N PRO A 38 6.12 8.70 -7.12
CA PRO A 38 4.88 9.45 -6.85
C PRO A 38 4.98 10.95 -7.17
N SER A 39 6.14 11.55 -6.91
CA SER A 39 6.49 12.93 -7.23
C SER A 39 6.24 13.39 -8.65
N LEU A 40 6.25 12.48 -9.65
CA LEU A 40 5.90 12.82 -11.03
C LEU A 40 4.43 13.22 -11.19
N PHE A 41 3.57 12.81 -10.26
CA PHE A 41 2.13 12.99 -10.31
C PHE A 41 1.60 13.99 -9.26
N ARG A 42 2.49 14.81 -8.69
CA ARG A 42 2.17 15.85 -7.67
C ARG A 42 0.94 16.69 -8.01
N GLU A 43 0.81 17.12 -9.27
CA GLU A 43 -0.33 17.92 -9.69
C GLU A 43 -1.66 17.16 -9.53
N SER A 44 -1.68 15.88 -9.90
CA SER A 44 -2.84 15.01 -9.76
C SER A 44 -3.23 14.85 -8.29
N PHE A 45 -2.26 14.54 -7.42
CA PHE A 45 -2.51 14.40 -5.97
C PHE A 45 -2.99 15.68 -5.33
N LYS A 46 -2.38 16.82 -5.69
CA LYS A 46 -2.82 18.14 -5.21
C LYS A 46 -4.28 18.40 -5.56
N LYS A 47 -4.68 18.16 -6.82
CA LYS A 47 -6.06 18.34 -7.27
C LYS A 47 -7.03 17.42 -6.53
N VAL A 48 -6.70 16.14 -6.39
CA VAL A 48 -7.54 15.17 -5.66
C VAL A 48 -7.72 15.60 -4.20
N LYS A 49 -6.63 16.03 -3.55
CA LYS A 49 -6.65 16.48 -2.15
C LYS A 49 -7.47 17.75 -1.95
N GLU A 50 -7.38 18.73 -2.86
CA GLU A 50 -8.17 19.96 -2.83
C GLU A 50 -9.69 19.71 -2.84
N LEU A 51 -10.12 18.52 -3.26
CA LEU A 51 -11.52 18.10 -3.33
C LEU A 51 -11.98 17.28 -2.13
N GLY A 52 -11.08 16.99 -1.19
CA GLY A 52 -11.36 16.12 -0.05
C GLY A 52 -11.45 14.64 -0.42
N VAL A 53 -10.91 14.22 -1.57
CA VAL A 53 -10.83 12.78 -1.91
C VAL A 53 -9.59 12.19 -1.23
N ASN A 54 -9.78 11.06 -0.53
CA ASN A 54 -8.69 10.38 0.16
C ASN A 54 -7.68 9.78 -0.84
N ILE A 55 -6.44 9.55 -0.40
CA ILE A 55 -5.36 9.07 -1.27
C ILE A 55 -4.75 7.82 -0.65
N THR A 56 -4.67 6.74 -1.42
CA THR A 56 -3.72 5.64 -1.21
C THR A 56 -2.72 5.68 -2.37
N ILE A 57 -1.50 5.16 -2.18
CA ILE A 57 -0.49 5.11 -3.24
C ILE A 57 0.22 3.76 -3.15
N HIS A 58 0.27 2.99 -4.25
CA HIS A 58 1.17 1.83 -4.35
C HIS A 58 2.61 2.30 -4.21
N ALA A 59 3.30 1.91 -3.14
CA ALA A 59 4.70 2.25 -2.94
C ALA A 59 5.37 1.21 -2.04
N GLY A 60 6.69 1.03 -2.18
CA GLY A 60 7.41 0.04 -1.39
C GLY A 60 7.16 -1.39 -1.86
N GLU A 61 6.85 -1.60 -3.14
CA GLU A 61 6.82 -2.91 -3.78
C GLU A 61 7.94 -2.99 -4.82
N GLY A 62 7.77 -2.37 -5.98
CA GLY A 62 8.75 -2.32 -7.07
C GLY A 62 9.89 -1.32 -6.86
N ASP A 63 9.81 -0.46 -5.83
CA ASP A 63 10.88 0.42 -5.38
C ASP A 63 10.95 0.45 -3.84
N GLY A 64 12.02 1.00 -3.27
CA GLY A 64 12.32 0.91 -1.84
C GLY A 64 11.69 2.03 -0.99
N VAL A 65 12.27 2.21 0.19
CA VAL A 65 11.84 3.19 1.23
C VAL A 65 11.65 4.62 0.66
N ASN A 66 12.48 5.02 -0.32
CA ASN A 66 12.37 6.34 -0.95
C ASN A 66 11.04 6.57 -1.67
N SER A 67 10.45 5.54 -2.26
CA SER A 67 9.14 5.65 -2.90
C SER A 67 8.02 5.76 -1.87
N ILE A 68 8.16 5.08 -0.74
CA ILE A 68 7.21 5.16 0.39
C ILE A 68 7.19 6.57 0.96
N ILE A 69 8.34 7.17 1.26
CA ILE A 69 8.38 8.55 1.78
C ILE A 69 7.85 9.56 0.76
N ASP A 70 8.15 9.40 -0.53
CA ASP A 70 7.59 10.26 -1.59
C ASP A 70 6.07 10.10 -1.69
N ALA A 71 5.52 8.89 -1.51
CA ALA A 71 4.07 8.68 -1.43
C ALA A 71 3.45 9.45 -0.25
N LEU A 72 4.06 9.39 0.93
CA LEU A 72 3.61 10.13 2.12
C LEU A 72 3.66 11.65 1.89
N ASP A 73 4.73 12.15 1.28
CA ASP A 73 4.89 13.58 0.97
C ASP A 73 3.86 14.07 -0.08
N ASN A 74 3.32 13.16 -0.88
CA ASN A 74 2.21 13.40 -1.81
C ASN A 74 0.82 13.17 -1.20
N GLY A 75 0.73 12.96 0.12
CA GLY A 75 -0.53 12.91 0.85
C GLY A 75 -1.19 11.54 0.91
N ALA A 76 -0.45 10.46 0.67
CA ALA A 76 -0.93 9.11 0.91
C ALA A 76 -1.36 8.95 2.38
N MET A 77 -2.61 8.52 2.58
CA MET A 77 -3.19 8.15 3.87
C MET A 77 -3.06 6.66 4.15
N ARG A 78 -2.88 5.85 3.10
CA ARG A 78 -2.52 4.43 3.14
C ARG A 78 -1.44 4.15 2.10
N ILE A 79 -0.65 3.12 2.31
CA ILE A 79 0.37 2.68 1.36
C ILE A 79 -0.06 1.33 0.77
N GLY A 80 -0.25 1.30 -0.54
CA GLY A 80 -0.46 0.08 -1.31
C GLY A 80 0.81 -0.78 -1.24
N HIS A 81 0.70 -2.01 -0.76
CA HIS A 81 1.83 -2.85 -0.34
C HIS A 81 2.63 -2.27 0.82
N GLY A 82 3.64 -1.43 0.56
CA GLY A 82 4.56 -0.91 1.58
C GLY A 82 5.48 -1.97 2.20
N VAL A 83 5.54 -3.17 1.62
CA VAL A 83 6.22 -4.33 2.19
C VAL A 83 7.73 -4.12 2.38
N ARG A 84 8.35 -3.33 1.49
CA ARG A 84 9.78 -2.98 1.55
C ARG A 84 10.12 -1.94 2.60
N ILE A 85 9.16 -1.46 3.41
CA ILE A 85 9.47 -0.63 4.58
C ILE A 85 10.36 -1.37 5.60
N ILE A 86 10.36 -2.71 5.55
CA ILE A 86 11.27 -3.56 6.35
C ILE A 86 12.75 -3.21 6.11
N GLU A 87 13.11 -2.66 4.95
CA GLU A 87 14.47 -2.21 4.63
C GLU A 87 14.90 -0.98 5.45
N ASP A 88 13.95 -0.24 6.04
CA ASP A 88 14.22 0.87 6.95
C ASP A 88 14.33 0.40 8.42
N ILE A 89 14.39 -0.91 8.68
CA ILE A 89 14.59 -1.47 10.01
C ILE A 89 16.05 -1.91 10.16
N ASN A 90 16.72 -1.40 11.19
CA ASN A 90 18.11 -1.75 11.48
C ASN A 90 18.24 -2.20 12.94
N ASN A 91 18.64 -3.46 13.16
CA ASN A 91 18.78 -4.05 14.50
C ASN A 91 17.52 -3.87 15.37
N ASN A 92 16.34 -4.19 14.81
CA ASN A 92 15.01 -4.00 15.43
C ASN A 92 14.68 -2.55 15.81
N LYS A 93 15.34 -1.57 15.19
CA LYS A 93 15.03 -0.14 15.37
C LYS A 93 14.53 0.43 14.05
N PRO A 94 13.40 1.15 14.05
CA PRO A 94 12.92 1.82 12.86
C PRO A 94 13.81 3.01 12.52
N GLY A 95 14.13 3.16 11.24
CA GLY A 95 14.59 4.40 10.64
C GLY A 95 13.46 5.44 10.59
N GLU A 96 13.76 6.60 10.00
CA GLU A 96 12.85 7.76 10.05
C GLU A 96 11.51 7.50 9.33
N THR A 97 11.51 6.76 8.23
CA THR A 97 10.29 6.50 7.46
C THR A 97 9.42 5.46 8.17
N ALA A 98 10.04 4.36 8.62
CA ALA A 98 9.37 3.34 9.41
C ALA A 98 8.78 3.93 10.70
N LYS A 99 9.55 4.78 11.39
CA LYS A 99 9.10 5.45 12.62
C LYS A 99 7.90 6.35 12.34
N LYS A 100 7.93 7.15 11.27
CA LYS A 100 6.80 8.01 10.85
C LYS A 100 5.53 7.18 10.60
N ILE A 101 5.64 6.06 9.90
CA ILE A 101 4.51 5.17 9.59
C ILE A 101 3.94 4.55 10.86
N ILE A 102 4.79 4.04 11.75
CA ILE A 102 4.36 3.44 13.03
C ILE A 102 3.70 4.50 13.92
N GLU A 103 4.32 5.67 14.12
CA GLU A 103 3.78 6.73 14.99
C GLU A 103 2.44 7.27 14.52
N GLN A 104 2.26 7.38 13.20
CA GLN A 104 1.01 7.86 12.60
C GLN A 104 0.01 6.74 12.29
N GLN A 105 0.38 5.48 12.61
CA GLN A 105 -0.42 4.28 12.31
C GLN A 105 -0.87 4.21 10.85
N ILE A 106 -0.01 4.61 9.92
CA ILE A 106 -0.32 4.63 8.48
C ILE A 106 -0.53 3.19 8.01
N PRO A 107 -1.71 2.83 7.47
CA PRO A 107 -1.99 1.47 7.04
C PRO A 107 -1.12 1.01 5.87
N LEU A 108 -0.62 -0.22 5.97
CA LEU A 108 0.03 -0.96 4.89
C LEU A 108 -0.96 -1.98 4.31
N GLU A 109 -1.28 -1.85 3.03
CA GLU A 109 -2.19 -2.74 2.30
C GLU A 109 -1.39 -3.95 1.77
N ILE A 110 -1.04 -4.89 2.64
CA ILE A 110 -0.15 -6.03 2.34
C ILE A 110 -0.86 -7.12 1.53
N CYS A 111 -0.16 -7.65 0.53
CA CYS A 111 -0.68 -8.61 -0.45
C CYS A 111 0.30 -9.77 -0.63
N ILE A 112 0.28 -10.75 0.29
CA ILE A 112 1.34 -11.78 0.43
C ILE A 112 1.56 -12.53 -0.89
N THR A 113 0.52 -13.13 -1.46
CA THR A 113 0.66 -13.92 -2.70
C THR A 113 1.08 -13.04 -3.87
N SER A 114 0.59 -11.80 -3.93
CA SER A 114 1.00 -10.86 -4.99
C SER A 114 2.50 -10.56 -4.91
N ASN A 115 3.02 -10.28 -3.70
CA ASN A 115 4.44 -9.98 -3.51
C ASN A 115 5.37 -11.15 -3.88
N ILE A 116 4.92 -12.40 -3.72
CA ILE A 116 5.66 -13.56 -4.24
C ILE A 116 5.60 -13.60 -5.77
N HIS A 117 4.42 -13.44 -6.37
CA HIS A 117 4.24 -13.53 -7.83
C HIS A 117 4.90 -12.40 -8.61
N THR A 118 5.04 -11.21 -8.01
CA THR A 118 5.78 -10.09 -8.59
C THR A 118 7.30 -10.24 -8.40
N ASN A 119 7.76 -11.33 -7.78
CA ASN A 119 9.16 -11.62 -7.43
C ASN A 119 9.77 -10.60 -6.45
N MET A 120 8.96 -10.00 -5.58
CA MET A 120 9.47 -9.10 -4.54
C MET A 120 10.08 -9.88 -3.38
N TYR A 121 9.54 -11.07 -3.10
CA TYR A 121 10.11 -12.04 -2.18
C TYR A 121 10.18 -13.42 -2.85
N GLU A 122 11.20 -14.19 -2.53
CA GLU A 122 11.48 -15.48 -3.17
C GLU A 122 10.40 -16.53 -2.83
N ASN A 123 9.92 -16.51 -1.59
CA ASN A 123 8.96 -17.46 -1.08
C ASN A 123 8.21 -16.87 0.13
N PHE A 124 7.14 -17.55 0.55
CA PHE A 124 6.30 -17.13 1.67
C PHE A 124 7.08 -16.95 2.97
N ASP A 125 8.05 -17.82 3.28
CA ASP A 125 8.84 -17.76 4.52
C ASP A 125 9.74 -16.53 4.58
N SER A 126 10.14 -15.98 3.42
CA SER A 126 10.92 -14.74 3.32
C SER A 126 10.06 -13.46 3.40
N HIS A 127 8.73 -13.58 3.45
CA HIS A 127 7.83 -12.43 3.45
C HIS A 127 7.80 -11.74 4.83
N PRO A 128 7.97 -10.41 4.94
CA PRO A 128 8.24 -9.74 6.22
C PRO A 128 6.97 -9.43 7.03
N ILE A 129 5.80 -9.96 6.66
CA ILE A 129 4.53 -9.60 7.29
C ILE A 129 4.53 -9.88 8.81
N VAL A 130 5.13 -10.99 9.22
CA VAL A 130 5.26 -11.35 10.65
C VAL A 130 6.08 -10.31 11.39
N ASP A 131 7.22 -9.91 10.82
CA ASP A 131 8.10 -8.89 11.40
C ASP A 131 7.43 -7.52 11.44
N LEU A 132 6.73 -7.12 10.35
CA LEU A 132 6.00 -5.85 10.30
C LEU A 132 4.94 -5.78 11.41
N ILE A 133 4.18 -6.86 11.63
CA ILE A 133 3.21 -6.92 12.73
C ILE A 133 3.92 -6.83 14.08
N ALA A 134 5.00 -7.59 14.28
CA ALA A 134 5.76 -7.60 15.54
C ALA A 134 6.41 -6.23 15.87
N LEU A 135 6.79 -5.48 14.84
CA LEU A 135 7.37 -4.14 14.96
C LEU A 135 6.30 -3.04 15.18
N GLY A 136 5.01 -3.39 15.16
CA GLY A 136 3.91 -2.46 15.45
C GLY A 136 3.40 -1.67 14.24
N PHE A 137 3.68 -2.13 13.02
CA PHE A 137 3.07 -1.56 11.82
C PHE A 137 1.57 -1.89 11.77
N ASN A 138 0.78 -0.93 11.30
CA ASN A 138 -0.64 -1.13 11.03
C ASN A 138 -0.81 -1.87 9.69
N VAL A 139 -1.00 -3.18 9.74
CA VAL A 139 -1.00 -4.07 8.56
C VAL A 139 -2.39 -4.61 8.27
N TYR A 140 -2.85 -4.48 7.03
CA TYR A 140 -4.08 -5.09 6.54
C TYR A 140 -3.83 -6.04 5.39
N LEU A 141 -4.51 -7.19 5.42
CA LEU A 141 -4.32 -8.26 4.44
C LEU A 141 -5.29 -8.08 3.27
N ASN A 142 -4.74 -8.11 2.06
CA ASN A 142 -5.44 -7.88 0.80
C ASN A 142 -5.06 -8.92 -0.24
N THR A 143 -5.91 -9.11 -1.25
CA THR A 143 -5.63 -10.06 -2.35
C THR A 143 -4.86 -9.44 -3.51
N ASP A 144 -4.82 -8.10 -3.58
CA ASP A 144 -4.48 -7.36 -4.79
C ASP A 144 -5.26 -7.94 -6.00
N ASN A 145 -4.59 -8.61 -6.93
CA ASN A 145 -5.19 -9.18 -8.13
C ASN A 145 -5.60 -10.66 -7.99
N ARG A 146 -6.87 -10.93 -7.63
CA ARG A 146 -7.39 -12.30 -7.48
C ARG A 146 -7.21 -13.17 -8.73
N LEU A 147 -7.47 -12.63 -9.92
CA LEU A 147 -7.38 -13.36 -11.18
C LEU A 147 -5.93 -13.72 -11.50
N MET A 148 -5.04 -12.74 -11.46
CA MET A 148 -3.63 -12.92 -11.81
C MET A 148 -2.92 -13.83 -10.82
N SER A 149 -3.25 -13.71 -9.53
CA SER A 149 -2.62 -14.49 -8.46
C SER A 149 -3.37 -15.76 -8.09
N ASN A 150 -4.47 -16.09 -8.78
CA ASN A 150 -5.34 -17.23 -8.47
C ASN A 150 -5.63 -17.36 -6.94
N THR A 151 -5.84 -16.22 -6.28
CA THR A 151 -5.97 -16.14 -4.83
C THR A 151 -7.35 -15.64 -4.39
N SER A 152 -7.62 -15.72 -3.10
CA SER A 152 -8.80 -15.20 -2.43
C SER A 152 -8.43 -14.77 -1.02
N ILE A 153 -9.27 -13.98 -0.36
CA ILE A 153 -8.96 -13.52 0.99
C ILE A 153 -8.83 -14.69 1.98
N SER A 154 -9.61 -15.76 1.81
CA SER A 154 -9.48 -16.97 2.62
C SER A 154 -8.12 -17.66 2.43
N LYS A 155 -7.60 -17.69 1.20
CA LYS A 155 -6.27 -18.22 0.91
C LYS A 155 -5.17 -17.36 1.52
N GLU A 156 -5.28 -16.03 1.42
CA GLU A 156 -4.32 -15.12 2.06
C GLU A 156 -4.29 -15.33 3.59
N LEU A 157 -5.46 -15.50 4.23
CA LEU A 157 -5.55 -15.79 5.67
C LEU A 157 -4.92 -17.15 6.04
N GLU A 158 -5.14 -18.19 5.23
CA GLU A 158 -4.50 -19.49 5.41
C GLU A 158 -2.97 -19.39 5.32
N ILE A 159 -2.47 -18.62 4.36
CA ILE A 159 -1.03 -18.35 4.21
C ILE A 159 -0.51 -17.58 5.43
N ALA A 160 -1.15 -16.48 5.81
CA ALA A 160 -0.79 -15.69 7.00
C ALA A 160 -0.71 -16.56 8.27
N LYS A 161 -1.67 -17.49 8.44
CA LYS A 161 -1.69 -18.45 9.55
C LYS A 161 -0.52 -19.44 9.48
N SER A 162 -0.20 -19.94 8.28
CA SER A 162 0.95 -20.84 8.07
C SER A 162 2.30 -20.17 8.38
N LEU A 163 2.39 -18.85 8.22
CA LEU A 163 3.55 -18.03 8.59
C LEU A 163 3.64 -17.76 10.11
N GLY A 164 2.68 -18.22 10.90
CA GLY A 164 2.71 -18.10 12.37
C GLY A 164 1.90 -16.93 12.94
N ILE A 165 1.05 -16.28 12.14
CA ILE A 165 0.13 -15.25 12.64
C ILE A 165 -1.07 -15.93 13.30
N GLU A 166 -1.22 -15.77 14.62
CA GLU A 166 -2.26 -16.50 15.39
C GLU A 166 -3.67 -15.93 15.21
N ASN A 167 -3.82 -14.60 15.14
CA ASN A 167 -5.11 -13.90 15.06
C ASN A 167 -5.30 -13.22 13.70
N VAL A 168 -5.26 -14.01 12.62
CA VAL A 168 -5.31 -13.49 11.23
C VAL A 168 -6.57 -12.68 10.93
N GLU A 169 -7.67 -12.93 11.62
CA GLU A 169 -8.91 -12.18 11.44
C GLU A 169 -8.76 -10.69 11.82
N ASN A 170 -7.81 -10.36 12.71
CA ASN A 170 -7.51 -8.96 13.06
C ASN A 170 -6.94 -8.17 11.88
N LEU A 171 -6.26 -8.84 10.94
CA LEU A 171 -5.77 -8.22 9.69
C LEU A 171 -6.89 -7.76 8.77
N LEU A 172 -8.14 -8.16 9.04
CA LEU A 172 -9.34 -7.72 8.33
C LEU A 172 -10.27 -6.89 9.21
N LYS A 173 -10.45 -7.29 10.48
CA LYS A 173 -11.43 -6.69 11.37
C LYS A 173 -11.19 -5.20 11.59
N TYR A 174 -9.93 -4.81 11.75
CA TYR A 174 -9.57 -3.42 12.03
C TYR A 174 -9.44 -2.57 10.75
N SER A 175 -9.37 -3.19 9.57
CA SER A 175 -9.24 -2.46 8.30
C SER A 175 -10.44 -1.56 8.00
N ALA A 176 -11.61 -1.86 8.57
CA ALA A 176 -12.79 -1.02 8.49
C ALA A 176 -12.57 0.38 9.10
N SER A 177 -11.79 0.47 10.19
CA SER A 177 -11.50 1.73 10.89
C SER A 177 -10.64 2.68 10.06
N ASP A 178 -9.81 2.13 9.17
CA ASP A 178 -8.95 2.88 8.25
C ASP A 178 -9.48 2.86 6.81
N SER A 179 -10.74 2.47 6.65
CA SER A 179 -11.44 2.60 5.37
C SER A 179 -11.65 4.08 5.05
N PHE A 180 -11.91 4.38 3.77
CA PHE A 180 -12.24 5.74 3.35
C PHE A 180 -13.75 6.03 3.41
N PHE A 181 -14.48 5.29 4.25
CA PHE A 181 -15.89 5.57 4.54
C PHE A 181 -16.01 6.43 5.79
N ASP A 182 -16.99 7.33 5.79
CA ASP A 182 -17.40 8.12 6.96
C ASP A 182 -18.16 7.28 8.00
#